data_AF-A0A376RLN6-F1
#
_entry.id   AF-A0A376RLN6-F1
#
_cell.length_a   1.000
_cell.length_b   1.000
_cell.length_c   1.000
_cell.angle_alpha   90.00
_cell.angle_beta   90.00
_cell.angle_gamma   90.00
#
_symmetry.space_group_name_H-M   'P 1'
#
loop_
_entity.id
_entity.type
_entity.pdbx_description
1 polymer ?
#
loop_
_entity_poly.entity_id
_entity_poly.type
_entity_poly.pdbx_seq_one_letter_code
_entity_poly.pdbx_strand_id
1 'polypeptide(L)'
;MQLIQKITGSANISTDVNTHTYLSLSDNSTWDIKADSTVSNLTVDNSTVYISRADGRDVEPTRLTITENYVGNNGVLHLRTELGDDNSATDKVVINGNTSGTTRVKVTNAGGSGAYTLNGIEIISVEGESNGEFIKDSRIFAGAYEYSLTRGNTEATNKKLVSD
;
A
#
# COMPACT_ATOMS: atom_id res chain seq x y z
N MET A 1 -18.97 -7.52 -7.76
CA MET A 1 -17.98 -7.61 -6.66
C MET A 1 -17.32 -8.99 -6.73
N GLN A 2 -16.12 -9.09 -7.31
CA GLN A 2 -15.34 -10.33 -7.38
C GLN A 2 -14.07 -10.13 -6.55
N LEU A 3 -14.18 -10.31 -5.23
CA LEU A 3 -13.04 -10.25 -4.29
C LEU A 3 -12.28 -11.58 -4.18
N ILE A 4 -12.86 -12.69 -4.66
CA ILE A 4 -12.48 -14.05 -4.23
C ILE A 4 -11.44 -14.73 -5.14
N GLN A 5 -11.14 -14.20 -6.34
CA GLN A 5 -10.27 -14.90 -7.31
C GLN A 5 -8.76 -14.66 -7.16
N LYS A 6 -8.30 -13.96 -6.11
CA LYS A 6 -6.92 -13.44 -6.08
C LYS A 6 -6.18 -13.59 -4.75
N ILE A 7 -6.68 -14.43 -3.85
CA ILE A 7 -6.00 -14.74 -2.59
C ILE A 7 -5.41 -16.14 -2.68
N THR A 8 -4.15 -16.29 -2.28
CA THR A 8 -3.47 -17.60 -2.13
C THR A 8 -3.04 -17.76 -0.68
N GLY A 9 -3.31 -18.92 -0.06
CA GLY A 9 -2.97 -19.19 1.34
C GLY A 9 -4.12 -18.96 2.33
N SER A 10 -3.79 -18.85 3.62
CA SER A 10 -4.77 -18.68 4.70
C SER A 10 -5.39 -17.28 4.69
N ALA A 11 -6.70 -17.20 4.50
CA ALA A 11 -7.44 -15.96 4.62
C ALA A 11 -8.84 -16.19 5.19
N ASN A 12 -9.30 -15.23 5.99
CA ASN A 12 -10.67 -15.18 6.49
C ASN A 12 -11.35 -13.96 5.88
N ILE A 13 -12.50 -14.18 5.25
CA ILE A 13 -13.35 -13.13 4.68
C ILE A 13 -14.73 -13.27 5.31
N SER A 14 -15.23 -12.21 5.91
CA SER A 14 -16.59 -12.13 6.42
C SER A 14 -17.24 -10.80 6.08
N THR A 15 -18.58 -10.79 6.13
CA THR A 15 -19.38 -9.58 5.94
C THR A 15 -20.39 -9.43 7.06
N ASP A 16 -20.60 -8.22 7.55
CA ASP A 16 -21.66 -7.93 8.53
C ASP A 16 -22.99 -7.54 7.86
N VAL A 17 -24.01 -7.28 8.69
CA VAL A 17 -25.34 -6.82 8.24
C VAL A 17 -25.32 -5.43 7.59
N ASN A 18 -24.26 -4.65 7.80
CA ASN A 18 -24.04 -3.34 7.21
C ASN A 18 -23.18 -3.42 5.94
N THR A 19 -22.90 -4.63 5.44
CA THR A 19 -22.07 -4.92 4.27
C THR A 19 -20.60 -4.54 4.40
N HIS A 20 -20.10 -4.34 5.63
CA HIS A 20 -18.67 -4.19 5.85
C HIS A 20 -17.96 -5.49 5.51
N THR A 21 -16.88 -5.39 4.73
CA THR A 21 -16.04 -6.54 4.39
C THR A 21 -14.83 -6.57 5.32
N TYR A 22 -14.71 -7.65 6.09
CA TYR A 22 -13.56 -7.91 6.95
C TYR A 22 -12.67 -8.94 6.26
N LEU A 23 -11.43 -8.55 5.97
CA LEU A 23 -10.43 -9.43 5.39
C LEU A 23 -9.24 -9.55 6.35
N SER A 24 -8.90 -10.79 6.70
CA SER A 24 -7.69 -11.13 7.44
C SER A 24 -6.85 -12.11 6.63
N LEU A 25 -5.59 -11.77 6.42
CA LEU A 25 -4.58 -12.57 5.75
C LEU A 25 -3.61 -13.11 6.82
N SER A 26 -3.32 -14.41 6.80
CA SER A 26 -2.37 -15.06 7.71
C SER A 26 -1.45 -16.06 6.99
N ASP A 27 -0.46 -16.60 7.72
CA ASP A 27 0.35 -17.76 7.31
C ASP A 27 1.00 -17.65 5.92
N ASN A 28 1.69 -16.53 5.64
CA ASN A 28 2.33 -16.26 4.35
C ASN A 28 1.36 -16.22 3.16
N SER A 29 0.10 -15.88 3.41
CA SER A 29 -0.86 -15.67 2.34
C SER A 29 -0.52 -14.45 1.49
N THR A 30 -1.05 -14.44 0.28
CA THR A 30 -0.93 -13.34 -0.66
C THR A 30 -2.30 -12.91 -1.14
N TRP A 31 -2.50 -11.59 -1.27
CA TRP A 31 -3.65 -11.02 -1.96
C TRP A 31 -3.17 -10.19 -3.14
N ASP A 32 -3.54 -10.60 -4.35
CA ASP A 32 -3.13 -9.95 -5.59
C ASP A 32 -4.24 -9.01 -6.10
N ILE A 33 -4.02 -7.71 -6.02
CA ILE A 33 -4.98 -6.69 -6.44
C ILE A 33 -4.64 -6.23 -7.86
N LYS A 34 -5.40 -6.73 -8.83
CA LYS A 34 -5.29 -6.34 -10.26
C LYS A 34 -6.21 -5.18 -10.70
N ALA A 35 -6.96 -4.59 -9.79
CA ALA A 35 -7.86 -3.46 -10.08
C ALA A 35 -8.27 -2.84 -8.76
N ASP A 36 -8.71 -1.58 -8.79
CA ASP A 36 -9.20 -0.88 -7.61
C ASP A 36 -10.11 -1.76 -6.77
N SER A 37 -9.79 -1.84 -5.48
CA SER A 37 -10.41 -2.77 -4.55
C SER A 37 -10.72 -2.06 -3.25
N THR A 38 -11.85 -2.44 -2.65
CA THR A 38 -12.32 -1.87 -1.39
C THR A 38 -12.60 -2.98 -0.40
N VAL A 39 -12.12 -2.80 0.83
CA VAL A 39 -12.48 -3.57 2.02
C VAL A 39 -12.80 -2.61 3.15
N SER A 40 -13.52 -3.06 4.18
CA SER A 40 -13.83 -2.22 5.33
C SER A 40 -12.71 -2.30 6.36
N ASN A 41 -12.38 -3.51 6.79
CA ASN A 41 -11.27 -3.77 7.70
C ASN A 41 -10.28 -4.73 7.06
N LEU A 42 -9.00 -4.43 7.20
CA LEU A 42 -7.92 -5.26 6.68
C LEU A 42 -6.90 -5.56 7.78
N THR A 43 -6.68 -6.84 8.03
CA THR A 43 -5.54 -7.32 8.82
C THR A 43 -4.58 -8.07 7.92
N VAL A 44 -3.30 -7.67 7.93
CA VAL A 44 -2.22 -8.34 7.19
C VAL A 44 -1.22 -8.89 8.19
N ASP A 45 -1.36 -10.17 8.52
CA ASP A 45 -0.52 -10.87 9.49
C ASP A 45 0.44 -11.83 8.76
N ASN A 46 1.75 -11.57 8.86
CA ASN A 46 2.80 -12.37 8.21
C ASN A 46 2.46 -12.70 6.74
N SER A 47 1.88 -11.75 6.02
CA SER A 47 1.29 -11.93 4.69
C SER A 47 1.59 -10.75 3.79
N THR A 48 1.34 -10.88 2.48
CA THR A 48 1.64 -9.83 1.49
C THR A 48 0.40 -9.42 0.71
N VAL A 49 0.16 -8.12 0.60
CA VAL A 49 -0.79 -7.55 -0.36
C VAL A 49 -0.01 -6.95 -1.52
N TYR A 50 -0.26 -7.45 -2.72
CA TYR A 50 0.28 -6.91 -3.96
C TYR A 50 -0.74 -5.95 -4.56
N ILE A 51 -0.50 -4.66 -4.41
CA ILE A 51 -1.31 -3.60 -5.02
C ILE A 51 -0.68 -3.30 -6.38
N SER A 52 -0.95 -4.11 -7.40
CA SER A 52 -0.46 -3.82 -8.74
C SER A 52 -1.17 -4.60 -9.85
N ARG A 53 -1.47 -3.90 -10.94
CA ARG A 53 -1.64 -4.51 -12.27
C ARG A 53 -0.29 -4.94 -12.82
N ALA A 54 0.24 -6.08 -12.37
CA ALA A 54 1.42 -6.68 -12.97
C ALA A 54 1.06 -7.49 -14.24
N ASP A 55 0.67 -6.81 -15.32
CA ASP A 55 0.33 -7.43 -16.62
C ASP A 55 1.35 -7.10 -17.73
N GLY A 56 2.49 -6.48 -17.38
CA GLY A 56 3.57 -6.16 -18.33
C GLY A 56 3.39 -4.86 -19.11
N ARG A 57 2.38 -4.05 -18.79
CA ARG A 57 2.18 -2.70 -19.37
C ARG A 57 2.73 -1.58 -18.47
N ASP A 58 2.73 -0.36 -19.00
CA ASP A 58 3.02 0.89 -18.28
C ASP A 58 2.25 0.94 -16.95
N VAL A 59 2.71 1.76 -16.00
CA VAL A 59 2.03 1.91 -14.70
C VAL A 59 0.63 2.46 -14.94
N GLU A 60 -0.37 1.61 -14.75
CA GLU A 60 -1.75 2.04 -14.47
C GLU A 60 -1.96 1.94 -12.95
N PRO A 61 -1.96 3.09 -12.24
CA PRO A 61 -2.12 3.13 -10.80
C PRO A 61 -3.34 2.34 -10.32
N THR A 62 -3.12 1.46 -9.35
CA THR A 62 -4.16 0.68 -8.67
C THR A 62 -4.33 1.19 -7.25
N ARG A 63 -5.59 1.28 -6.81
CA ARG A 63 -5.95 1.80 -5.48
C ARG A 63 -6.56 0.70 -4.61
N LEU A 64 -5.98 0.49 -3.44
CA LEU A 64 -6.64 -0.22 -2.34
C LEU A 64 -7.26 0.79 -1.40
N THR A 65 -8.59 0.74 -1.25
CA THR A 65 -9.33 1.55 -0.27
C THR A 65 -9.72 0.68 0.92
N ILE A 66 -9.36 1.12 2.12
CA ILE A 66 -9.76 0.53 3.40
C ILE A 66 -10.67 1.56 4.06
N THR A 67 -11.97 1.29 4.10
CA THR A 67 -12.95 2.31 4.53
C THR A 67 -13.00 2.50 6.04
N GLU A 68 -12.45 1.56 6.80
CA GLU A 68 -12.29 1.65 8.25
C GLU A 68 -10.82 1.39 8.62
N ASN A 69 -10.54 0.33 9.38
CA ASN A 69 -9.25 0.18 10.04
C ASN A 69 -8.30 -0.78 9.32
N TYR A 70 -7.01 -0.49 9.44
CA TYR A 70 -5.92 -1.31 8.93
C TYR A 70 -4.99 -1.75 10.06
N VAL A 71 -4.69 -3.04 10.12
CA VAL A 71 -3.77 -3.63 11.10
C VAL A 71 -2.66 -4.37 10.37
N GLY A 72 -1.42 -3.94 10.57
CA GLY A 72 -0.24 -4.66 10.09
C GLY A 72 0.42 -5.46 11.21
N ASN A 73 0.65 -6.75 11.01
CA ASN A 73 1.47 -7.57 11.90
C ASN A 73 2.55 -8.28 11.09
N ASN A 74 3.72 -7.64 10.95
CA ASN A 74 4.78 -8.12 10.05
C ASN A 74 4.31 -8.29 8.58
N GLY A 75 3.22 -7.63 8.21
CA GLY A 75 2.64 -7.64 6.87
C GLY A 75 3.47 -6.83 5.88
N VAL A 76 3.32 -7.13 4.59
CA VAL A 76 3.94 -6.40 3.49
C VAL A 76 2.86 -5.79 2.60
N LEU A 77 2.97 -4.48 2.35
CA LEU A 77 2.26 -3.82 1.25
C LEU A 77 3.25 -3.60 0.12
N HIS A 78 2.98 -4.21 -1.04
CA HIS A 78 3.82 -4.07 -2.22
C HIS A 78 3.12 -3.21 -3.27
N LEU A 79 3.73 -2.07 -3.59
CA LEU A 79 3.27 -1.09 -4.56
C LEU A 79 4.26 -0.98 -5.74
N ARG A 80 3.77 -0.48 -6.88
CA ARG A 80 4.60 0.00 -7.98
C ARG A 80 4.50 1.52 -8.11
N THR A 81 5.63 2.12 -8.45
CA THR A 81 5.74 3.55 -8.71
C THR A 81 6.63 3.75 -9.92
N GLU A 82 6.22 4.59 -10.86
CA GLU A 82 7.13 5.14 -11.86
C GLU A 82 7.99 6.21 -11.17
N LEU A 83 9.09 5.79 -10.53
CA LEU A 83 9.89 6.67 -9.68
C LEU A 83 10.42 7.87 -10.47
N GLY A 84 9.94 9.06 -10.12
CA GLY A 84 10.27 10.35 -10.71
C GLY A 84 10.04 11.47 -9.70
N ASP A 85 9.38 12.55 -10.13
CA ASP A 85 9.07 13.71 -9.29
C ASP A 85 7.76 13.53 -8.50
N ASP A 86 7.29 14.57 -7.81
CA ASP A 86 6.08 14.56 -6.99
C ASP A 86 4.80 14.07 -7.72
N ASN A 87 4.75 14.16 -9.06
CA ASN A 87 3.60 13.78 -9.89
C ASN A 87 3.68 12.34 -10.43
N SER A 88 4.67 11.56 -9.98
CA SER A 88 4.89 10.18 -10.41
C SER A 88 3.61 9.34 -10.32
N ALA A 89 3.33 8.58 -11.39
CA ALA A 89 2.28 7.57 -11.36
C ALA A 89 2.63 6.49 -10.32
N THR A 90 1.72 6.24 -9.38
CA THR A 90 1.96 5.30 -8.28
C THR A 90 0.69 4.59 -7.87
N ASP A 91 0.81 3.29 -7.56
CA ASP A 91 -0.21 2.59 -6.77
C ASP A 91 -0.40 3.29 -5.42
N LYS A 92 -1.61 3.19 -4.86
CA LYS A 92 -1.96 3.84 -3.59
C LYS A 92 -2.74 2.94 -2.65
N VAL A 93 -2.50 3.13 -1.36
CA VAL A 93 -3.36 2.63 -0.29
C VAL A 93 -4.01 3.82 0.41
N VAL A 94 -5.33 3.80 0.54
CA VAL A 94 -6.11 4.83 1.24
C VAL A 94 -6.82 4.19 2.40
N ILE A 95 -6.56 4.68 3.61
CA ILE A 95 -7.13 4.18 4.86
C ILE A 95 -7.95 5.30 5.48
N ASN A 96 -9.27 5.16 5.46
CA ASN A 96 -10.18 6.18 5.96
C ASN A 96 -10.34 6.15 7.49
N GLY A 97 -9.91 5.07 8.15
CA GLY A 97 -9.93 4.92 9.60
C GLY A 97 -8.53 4.85 10.21
N ASN A 98 -8.41 4.10 11.30
CA ASN A 98 -7.19 4.06 12.10
C ASN A 98 -6.22 2.99 11.60
N THR A 99 -4.93 3.18 11.88
CA THR A 99 -3.89 2.19 11.64
C THR A 99 -3.22 1.76 12.94
N SER A 100 -2.80 0.50 13.01
CA SER A 100 -2.01 -0.03 14.12
C SER A 100 -1.01 -1.10 13.68
N GLY A 101 -0.07 -1.40 14.58
CA GLY A 101 0.96 -2.42 14.37
C GLY A 101 2.10 -1.97 13.45
N THR A 102 2.74 -2.90 12.75
CA THR A 102 3.90 -2.62 11.88
C THR A 102 3.72 -3.26 10.52
N THR A 103 3.95 -2.46 9.49
CA THR A 103 3.87 -2.85 8.07
C THR A 103 5.16 -2.52 7.36
N ARG A 104 5.67 -3.48 6.58
CA ARG A 104 6.75 -3.25 5.63
C ARG A 104 6.17 -2.78 4.29
N VAL A 105 6.77 -1.75 3.73
CA VAL A 105 6.37 -1.17 2.45
C VAL A 105 7.45 -1.47 1.44
N LYS A 106 7.09 -2.26 0.43
CA LYS A 106 7.93 -2.57 -0.72
C LYS A 106 7.45 -1.74 -1.91
N VAL A 107 8.38 -1.06 -2.57
CA VAL A 107 8.10 -0.30 -3.78
C VAL A 107 8.96 -0.84 -4.90
N THR A 108 8.33 -1.21 -6.01
CA THR A 108 9.04 -1.58 -7.24
C THR A 108 8.99 -0.43 -8.23
N ASN A 109 10.17 -0.01 -8.69
CA ASN A 109 10.26 0.94 -9.80
C ASN A 109 9.66 0.30 -11.05
N ALA A 110 8.73 1.01 -11.69
CA ALA A 110 7.98 0.51 -12.84
C ALA A 110 8.22 1.36 -14.09
N GLY A 111 9.50 1.60 -14.39
CA GLY A 111 9.94 2.33 -15.60
C GLY A 111 10.41 3.76 -15.35
N GLY A 112 10.34 4.24 -14.10
CA GLY A 112 10.80 5.57 -13.74
C GLY A 112 12.31 5.73 -13.85
N SER A 113 12.75 6.90 -14.31
CA SER A 113 14.18 7.24 -14.45
C SER A 113 14.78 7.86 -13.20
N GLY A 114 13.95 8.18 -12.20
CA GLY A 114 14.32 8.94 -11.01
C GLY A 114 14.30 10.45 -11.27
N ALA A 115 13.89 11.21 -10.27
CA ALA A 115 13.99 12.66 -10.23
C ALA A 115 13.94 13.14 -8.77
N TYR A 116 14.31 14.41 -8.56
CA TYR A 116 14.15 15.06 -7.28
C TYR A 116 12.67 15.30 -6.96
N THR A 117 12.26 15.02 -5.72
CA THR A 117 10.93 15.32 -5.17
C THR A 117 10.99 16.54 -4.27
N LEU A 118 10.08 17.48 -4.44
CA LEU A 118 9.95 18.63 -3.56
C LEU A 118 9.06 18.30 -2.36
N ASN A 119 7.92 17.67 -2.61
CA ASN A 119 6.91 17.32 -1.60
C ASN A 119 6.86 15.81 -1.30
N GLY A 120 7.45 15.00 -2.17
CA GLY A 120 7.44 13.54 -2.11
C GLY A 120 6.24 12.92 -2.82
N ILE A 121 6.41 11.69 -3.30
CA ILE A 121 5.36 10.89 -3.96
C ILE A 121 4.52 10.21 -2.89
N GLU A 122 3.26 10.62 -2.73
CA GLU A 122 2.37 10.01 -1.74
C GLU A 122 1.87 8.63 -2.18
N ILE A 123 2.13 7.61 -1.34
CA ILE A 123 1.78 6.21 -1.64
C ILE A 123 0.78 5.60 -0.65
N ILE A 124 0.67 6.17 0.56
CA ILE A 124 -0.31 5.76 1.57
C ILE A 124 -0.94 7.00 2.18
N SER A 125 -2.28 7.09 2.19
CA SER A 125 -3.04 8.09 2.95
C SER A 125 -3.73 7.42 4.13
N VAL A 126 -3.74 8.11 5.27
CA VAL A 126 -4.41 7.67 6.50
C VAL A 126 -5.17 8.87 7.07
N GLU A 127 -6.50 8.79 7.08
CA GLU A 127 -7.38 9.87 7.52
C GLU A 127 -7.68 9.82 9.03
N GLY A 128 -7.62 8.61 9.63
CA GLY A 128 -7.77 8.42 11.06
C GLY A 128 -6.45 8.50 11.85
N GLU A 129 -6.45 7.95 13.05
CA GLU A 129 -5.23 7.85 13.87
C GLU A 129 -4.20 6.95 13.21
N SER A 130 -3.02 7.50 12.91
CA SER A 130 -1.91 6.73 12.34
C SER A 130 -0.94 6.26 13.42
N ASN A 131 -1.41 5.36 14.29
CA ASN A 131 -0.61 4.71 15.33
C ASN A 131 0.19 3.51 14.79
N GLY A 132 -0.10 3.06 13.56
CA GLY A 132 0.65 2.03 12.85
C GLY A 132 1.94 2.58 12.22
N GLU A 133 3.00 1.79 12.32
CA GLU A 133 4.31 2.10 11.75
C GLU A 133 4.45 1.48 10.35
N PHE A 134 4.91 2.29 9.40
CA PHE A 134 5.18 1.87 8.03
C PHE A 134 6.66 2.04 7.75
N ILE A 135 7.36 0.94 7.52
CA ILE A 135 8.81 0.91 7.37
C ILE A 135 9.19 0.44 5.97
N LYS A 136 10.26 1.01 5.41
CA LYS A 136 10.80 0.61 4.10
C LYS A 136 11.32 -0.84 4.16
N ASP A 137 10.85 -1.70 3.26
CA ASP A 137 11.21 -3.14 3.20
C ASP A 137 12.59 -3.37 2.55
N SER A 138 12.90 -2.60 1.51
CA SER A 138 14.14 -2.69 0.74
C SER A 138 14.53 -1.31 0.20
N ARG A 139 15.74 -1.19 -0.37
CA ARG A 139 16.11 0.04 -1.10
C ARG A 139 15.09 0.37 -2.20
N ILE A 140 14.80 1.65 -2.37
CA ILE A 140 13.90 2.19 -3.40
C ILE A 140 14.74 3.20 -4.17
N PHE A 141 15.02 2.95 -5.44
CA PHE A 141 15.91 3.82 -6.23
C PHE A 141 15.56 3.76 -7.72
N ALA A 142 15.89 4.83 -8.42
CA ALA A 142 15.81 4.93 -9.87
C ALA A 142 16.86 5.92 -10.38
N GLY A 143 17.62 5.52 -11.40
CA GLY A 143 18.74 6.32 -11.89
C GLY A 143 19.74 6.66 -10.78
N ALA A 144 20.01 7.95 -10.60
CA ALA A 144 20.90 8.47 -9.57
C ALA A 144 20.21 8.72 -8.21
N TYR A 145 18.89 8.57 -8.13
CA TYR A 145 18.09 8.96 -6.97
C TYR A 145 17.75 7.75 -6.10
N GLU A 146 17.93 7.90 -4.79
CA GLU A 146 17.41 6.99 -3.79
C GLU A 146 16.22 7.64 -3.08
N TYR A 147 15.16 6.87 -2.83
CA TYR A 147 13.95 7.33 -2.20
C TYR A 147 13.82 6.74 -0.79
N SER A 148 13.52 7.62 0.14
CA SER A 148 13.22 7.30 1.53
C SER A 148 11.72 7.31 1.76
N LEU A 149 11.22 6.32 2.51
CA LEU A 149 9.84 6.32 2.97
C LEU A 149 9.74 7.22 4.19
N THR A 150 9.04 8.33 4.06
CA THR A 150 8.87 9.32 5.12
C THR A 150 7.39 9.44 5.51
N ARG A 151 7.15 9.84 6.74
CA ARG A 151 5.83 10.26 7.22
C ARG A 151 5.70 11.77 6.97
N GLY A 152 4.54 12.20 6.50
CA GLY A 152 4.20 13.63 6.41
C GLY A 152 4.37 14.34 7.76
N ASN A 153 4.60 15.66 7.73
CA ASN A 153 4.71 16.46 8.94
C ASN A 153 3.34 16.73 9.58
N THR A 154 3.41 17.12 10.86
CA THR A 154 2.32 17.28 11.84
C THR A 154 1.01 17.77 11.24
N GLU A 155 0.11 16.80 11.01
CA GLU A 155 -1.31 16.83 10.57
C GLU A 155 -1.54 15.84 9.41
N ALA A 156 -0.56 15.67 8.51
CA ALA A 156 -0.65 14.67 7.44
C ALA A 156 0.06 13.38 7.85
N THR A 157 -0.71 12.34 8.22
CA THR A 157 -0.13 11.03 8.56
C THR A 157 0.25 10.19 7.33
N ASN A 158 0.10 10.75 6.14
CA ASN A 158 0.39 10.11 4.86
C ASN A 158 1.86 9.69 4.76
N LYS A 159 2.13 8.60 4.03
CA LYS A 159 3.49 8.12 3.76
C LYS A 159 3.88 8.48 2.34
N LYS A 160 5.07 9.06 2.21
CA LYS A 160 5.60 9.58 0.95
C LYS A 160 6.97 9.01 0.66
N LEU A 161 7.30 8.93 -0.62
CA LEU A 161 8.66 8.67 -1.10
C LEU A 161 9.33 10.02 -1.35
N VAL A 162 10.40 10.32 -0.62
CA VAL A 162 11.19 11.53 -0.78
C VAL A 162 12.56 11.13 -1.31
N SER A 163 12.98 11.73 -2.42
CA SER A 163 14.29 11.49 -3.03
C SER A 163 15.39 12.26 -2.30
N ASP A 164 16.57 11.64 -2.18
CA ASP A 164 17.84 12.30 -1.86
C ASP A 164 18.65 12.62 -3.13
#